data_AF-A0A6N8W5P7-F1
#
_entry.id   AF-A0A6N8W5P7-F1
#
_cell.length_a   1.000
_cell.length_b   1.000
_cell.length_c   1.000
_cell.angle_alpha   90.00
_cell.angle_beta   90.00
_cell.angle_gamma   90.00
#
_symmetry.space_group_name_H-M   'P 1'
#
loop_
_entity.id
_entity.type
_entity.pdbx_description
1 polymer ?
#
loop_
_entity_poly.entity_id
_entity_poly.type
_entity_poly.pdbx_seq_one_letter_code
_entity_poly.pdbx_strand_id
1 'polypeptide(L)'
;MALVVWVFAGGGESEVRGLMPYLEGQYGAHSFIRKSPVRQKPGPRPQRGNNPHRVQRSDLGYGRTGKSLAEQVGVILTRSLKGRDICDLILIIDDLDCHDPGSRRKLFKNAINGVEAAARIQRYVGFASPEVESWIVADWGNTIAKDADFKGSHQEMRHWLSTNESVLFDRPEEFSSLDTEKNSCREKLSDAIVESTIRCAARARYSKGTHTPRFLKQISPEVVSGKCPFFRELHNHLSRLE
;
A
#
# COMPACT_ATOMS: atom_id res chain seq x y z
N MET A 1 19.89 20.98 2.94
CA MET A 1 19.74 19.87 3.91
C MET A 1 18.67 18.94 3.35
N ALA A 2 18.87 17.62 3.41
CA ALA A 2 17.85 16.68 2.97
C ALA A 2 16.62 16.77 3.88
N LEU A 3 15.42 16.80 3.29
CA LEU A 3 14.16 16.86 4.03
C LEU A 3 13.90 15.50 4.70
N VAL A 4 13.66 15.50 6.01
CA VAL A 4 13.39 14.28 6.78
C VAL A 4 11.89 13.97 6.74
N VAL A 5 11.53 12.90 6.02
CA VAL A 5 10.14 12.47 5.82
C VAL A 5 9.83 11.27 6.71
N TRP A 6 8.92 11.40 7.65
CA TRP A 6 8.41 10.26 8.43
C TRP A 6 7.25 9.59 7.69
N VAL A 7 7.44 8.33 7.30
CA VAL A 7 6.49 7.57 6.51
C VAL A 7 5.66 6.64 7.40
N PHE A 8 4.35 6.73 7.26
CA PHE A 8 3.37 5.83 7.87
C PHE A 8 2.58 5.14 6.75
N ALA A 9 2.67 3.82 6.71
CA ALA A 9 1.95 2.99 5.75
C ALA A 9 1.45 1.69 6.38
N GLY A 10 0.57 0.99 5.67
CA GLY A 10 0.10 -0.36 6.02
C GLY A 10 1.25 -1.33 6.31
N GLY A 11 0.96 -2.37 7.12
CA GLY A 11 1.96 -3.30 7.65
C GLY A 11 2.15 -4.60 6.86
N GLY A 12 1.64 -4.70 5.63
CA GLY A 12 1.83 -5.87 4.80
C GLY A 12 3.27 -5.98 4.29
N GLU A 13 3.66 -7.20 3.89
CA GLU A 13 5.01 -7.46 3.38
C GLU A 13 5.31 -6.65 2.11
N SER A 14 4.27 -6.37 1.31
CA SER A 14 4.33 -5.53 0.11
C SER A 14 4.81 -4.11 0.44
N GLU A 15 4.17 -3.46 1.41
CA GLU A 15 4.45 -2.09 1.79
C GLU A 15 5.79 -2.02 2.55
N VAL A 16 6.11 -3.03 3.36
CA VAL A 16 7.38 -3.09 4.10
C VAL A 16 8.58 -3.22 3.17
N ARG A 17 8.51 -4.10 2.16
CA ARG A 17 9.66 -4.44 1.31
C ARG A 17 9.71 -3.65 0.00
N GLY A 18 8.60 -3.06 -0.42
CA GLY A 18 8.47 -2.37 -1.71
C GLY A 18 8.44 -0.85 -1.59
N LEU A 19 7.61 -0.31 -0.71
CA LEU A 19 7.30 1.12 -0.68
C LEU A 19 8.50 1.99 -0.28
N MET A 20 9.24 1.60 0.77
CA MET A 20 10.41 2.38 1.20
C MET A 20 11.52 2.40 0.14
N PRO A 21 11.95 1.26 -0.44
CA PRO A 21 12.91 1.28 -1.55
C PRO A 21 12.43 2.07 -2.78
N TYR A 22 11.12 2.05 -3.06
CA TYR A 22 10.55 2.87 -4.12
C TYR A 22 10.72 4.37 -3.82
N LEU A 23 10.34 4.83 -2.63
CA LEU A 23 10.46 6.23 -2.22
C LEU A 23 11.92 6.70 -2.24
N GLU A 24 12.83 5.90 -1.65
CA GLU A 24 14.27 6.19 -1.61
C GLU A 24 14.89 6.22 -3.01
N GLY A 25 14.43 5.34 -3.92
CA GLY A 25 14.94 5.27 -5.28
C GLY A 25 14.44 6.41 -6.18
N GLN A 26 13.21 6.87 -6.00
CA GLN A 26 12.61 7.91 -6.85
C GLN A 26 12.86 9.33 -6.35
N TYR A 27 12.95 9.54 -5.03
CA TYR A 27 13.09 10.88 -4.44
C TYR A 27 14.33 10.96 -3.56
N GLY A 28 15.50 10.69 -4.16
CA GLY A 28 16.77 10.57 -3.44
C GLY A 28 17.27 11.85 -2.75
N ALA A 29 16.63 13.00 -2.98
CA ALA A 29 16.89 14.25 -2.25
C ALA A 29 16.34 14.24 -0.81
N HIS A 30 15.42 13.31 -0.50
CA HIS A 30 14.74 13.21 0.79
C HIS A 30 15.24 12.04 1.63
N SER A 31 15.23 12.19 2.94
CA SER A 31 15.53 11.12 3.90
C SER A 31 14.24 10.52 4.43
N PHE A 32 13.79 9.41 3.84
CA PHE A 32 12.59 8.71 4.30
C PHE A 32 12.88 7.82 5.52
N ILE A 33 12.07 7.97 6.57
CA ILE A 33 12.14 7.18 7.80
C ILE A 33 10.78 6.53 8.04
N ARG A 34 10.69 5.20 7.91
CA ARG A 34 9.45 4.47 8.24
C ARG A 34 9.19 4.49 9.75
N LYS A 35 8.00 4.95 10.14
CA LYS A 35 7.57 5.01 11.55
C LYS A 35 6.46 3.99 11.89
N SER A 36 5.62 3.56 10.95
CA SER A 36 4.58 2.52 11.20
C SER A 36 5.18 1.11 11.39
N PRO A 37 4.59 0.24 12.23
CA PRO A 37 5.27 -0.97 12.69
C PRO A 37 5.54 -1.99 11.58
N VAL A 38 6.79 -2.45 11.56
CA VAL A 38 7.23 -3.69 10.92
C VAL A 38 6.93 -4.83 11.90
N ARG A 39 5.82 -5.56 11.69
CA ARG A 39 5.40 -6.76 12.43
C ARG A 39 5.30 -6.62 13.97
N GLN A 40 4.11 -6.83 14.53
CA GLN A 40 4.07 -7.47 15.85
C GLN A 40 4.57 -8.90 15.67
N LYS A 41 5.82 -9.20 16.09
CA LYS A 41 6.28 -10.59 16.22
C LYS A 41 5.26 -11.31 17.13
N PRO A 42 4.71 -12.48 16.73
CA PRO A 42 4.02 -13.33 17.69
C PRO A 42 5.03 -13.67 18.80
N GLY A 43 4.63 -13.49 20.06
CA GLY A 43 5.43 -13.95 21.20
C GLY A 43 5.73 -15.47 21.10
N PRO A 44 6.65 -15.98 21.94
CA PRO A 44 7.01 -17.40 21.94
C PRO A 44 5.77 -18.27 22.08
N ARG A 45 5.58 -19.23 21.17
CA ARG A 45 4.45 -20.17 21.23
C ARG A 45 4.59 -21.05 22.48
N PRO A 46 3.58 -21.12 23.37
CA PRO A 46 3.49 -22.23 24.33
C PRO A 46 3.31 -23.55 23.56
N GLN A 47 3.97 -24.61 24.03
CA GLN A 47 3.89 -25.94 23.44
C GLN A 47 2.44 -26.46 23.40
N ARG A 48 2.18 -27.24 22.35
CA ARG A 48 0.89 -27.81 21.95
C ARG A 48 0.19 -28.55 23.10
N GLY A 49 -1.04 -28.12 23.43
CA GLY A 49 -2.05 -28.96 24.08
C GLY A 49 -3.23 -29.16 23.11
N ASN A 50 -3.59 -30.41 22.84
CA ASN A 50 -4.72 -30.78 21.98
C ASN A 50 -6.02 -30.24 22.57
N ASN A 51 -6.73 -29.37 21.84
CA ASN A 51 -8.14 -29.09 22.13
C ASN A 51 -8.96 -29.03 20.82
N PRO A 52 -10.13 -29.69 20.72
CA PRO A 52 -10.83 -29.89 19.45
C PRO A 52 -11.66 -28.68 18.97
N HIS A 53 -11.77 -27.60 19.74
CA HIS A 53 -12.39 -26.36 19.29
C HIS A 53 -11.40 -25.49 18.51
N ARG A 54 -11.04 -25.98 17.32
CA ARG A 54 -10.23 -25.24 16.36
C ARG A 54 -11.11 -24.21 15.66
N VAL A 55 -11.27 -23.03 16.28
CA VAL A 55 -11.66 -21.82 15.55
C VAL A 55 -10.68 -21.69 14.40
N GLN A 56 -11.20 -21.63 13.18
CA GLN A 56 -10.39 -21.52 11.98
C GLN A 56 -9.50 -20.28 12.13
N ARG A 57 -8.20 -20.43 11.85
CA ARG A 57 -7.21 -19.34 11.88
C ARG A 57 -7.48 -18.26 10.82
N SER A 58 -8.60 -18.31 10.11
CA SER A 58 -9.10 -17.28 9.19
C SER A 58 -9.59 -16.03 9.93
N ASP A 59 -9.89 -16.11 11.23
CA ASP A 59 -10.63 -15.05 11.93
C ASP A 59 -9.73 -14.12 12.78
N LEU A 60 -8.41 -14.28 12.69
CA LEU A 60 -7.42 -13.37 13.31
C LEU A 60 -6.88 -12.38 12.26
N GLY A 61 -7.79 -11.60 11.68
CA GLY A 61 -7.58 -10.24 11.19
C GLY A 61 -6.38 -9.99 10.26
N TYR A 62 -6.36 -10.63 9.09
CA TYR A 62 -5.61 -10.11 7.94
C TYR A 62 -6.45 -9.02 7.25
N GLY A 63 -6.22 -7.76 7.63
CA GLY A 63 -6.97 -6.60 7.15
C GLY A 63 -7.15 -5.57 8.27
N ARG A 64 -6.03 -5.04 8.79
CA ARG A 64 -6.10 -3.98 9.80
C ARG A 64 -6.41 -2.66 9.08
N THR A 65 -7.69 -2.31 9.08
CA THR A 65 -8.30 -1.11 8.48
C THR A 65 -7.52 0.18 8.74
N GLY A 66 -7.64 1.19 7.87
CA GLY A 66 -7.00 2.51 8.05
C GLY A 66 -7.33 3.22 9.38
N LYS A 67 -8.38 2.80 10.12
CA LYS A 67 -8.62 3.26 11.51
C LYS A 67 -7.50 2.85 12.45
N SER A 68 -7.04 1.60 12.35
CA SER A 68 -5.92 1.10 13.15
C SER A 68 -4.61 1.81 12.82
N LEU A 69 -4.40 2.18 11.54
CA LEU A 69 -3.24 2.97 11.13
C LEU A 69 -3.31 4.38 11.73
N ALA A 70 -4.48 5.03 11.69
CA ALA A 70 -4.66 6.36 12.26
C ALA A 70 -4.39 6.40 13.77
N GLU A 71 -4.88 5.42 14.53
CA GLU A 71 -4.57 5.28 15.95
C GLU A 71 -3.06 5.11 16.20
N GLN A 72 -2.39 4.27 15.39
CA GLN A 72 -0.95 4.06 15.48
C GLN A 72 -0.14 5.32 15.18
N VAL A 73 -0.55 6.10 14.18
CA VAL A 73 0.08 7.39 13.85
C VAL A 73 0.13 8.28 15.08
N GLY A 74 -1.00 8.49 15.77
CA GLY A 74 -1.06 9.34 16.97
C GLY A 74 -0.12 8.86 18.08
N VAL A 75 -0.11 7.55 18.37
CA VAL A 75 0.75 6.94 19.40
C VAL A 75 2.23 7.09 19.06
N ILE A 76 2.62 6.80 17.83
CA ILE A 76 4.02 6.82 17.40
C ILE A 76 4.56 8.26 17.31
N LEU A 77 3.77 9.20 16.81
CA LEU A 77 4.14 10.62 16.77
C LEU A 77 4.35 11.15 18.19
N THR A 78 3.43 10.87 19.11
CA THR A 78 3.53 11.29 20.52
C THR A 78 4.82 10.79 21.17
N ARG A 79 5.27 9.57 20.84
CA ARG A 79 6.52 9.00 21.37
C ARG A 79 7.75 9.58 20.69
N SER A 80 7.76 9.63 19.37
CA SER A 80 8.94 10.03 18.58
C SER A 80 9.29 11.50 18.79
N LEU A 81 8.29 12.39 18.88
CA LEU A 81 8.51 13.82 19.05
C LEU A 81 8.98 14.20 20.46
N LYS A 82 8.79 13.34 21.48
CA LYS A 82 9.42 13.50 22.79
C LYS A 82 10.93 13.28 22.74
N GLY A 83 11.43 12.54 21.75
CA GLY A 83 12.83 12.13 21.61
C GLY A 83 13.77 13.16 20.98
N ARG A 84 13.29 14.37 20.64
CA ARG A 84 14.02 15.37 19.83
C ARG A 84 14.37 14.89 18.41
N ASP A 85 13.74 13.84 17.90
CA ASP A 85 13.88 13.47 16.49
C ASP A 85 13.42 14.63 15.60
N ILE A 86 14.15 14.91 14.51
CA ILE A 86 13.78 15.91 13.52
C ILE A 86 12.83 15.29 12.49
N CYS A 87 11.77 16.01 12.15
CA CYS A 87 10.78 15.63 11.16
C CYS A 87 10.29 16.88 10.45
N ASP A 88 10.51 16.93 9.14
CA ASP A 88 10.07 18.04 8.29
C ASP A 88 8.69 17.75 7.70
N LEU A 89 8.42 16.48 7.35
CA LEU A 89 7.17 16.02 6.77
C LEU A 89 6.68 14.71 7.39
N ILE A 90 5.41 14.68 7.79
CA ILE A 90 4.66 13.45 8.08
C ILE A 90 3.95 13.01 6.79
N LEU A 91 4.37 11.90 6.22
CA LEU A 91 3.78 11.28 5.04
C LEU A 91 2.98 10.04 5.44
N ILE A 92 1.69 10.01 5.11
CA ILE A 92 0.83 8.84 5.25
C ILE A 92 0.52 8.28 3.86
N ILE A 93 0.68 6.97 3.67
CA ILE A 93 0.26 6.25 2.46
C ILE A 93 -0.65 5.11 2.90
N ASP A 94 -1.93 5.19 2.53
CA ASP A 94 -2.97 4.23 2.91
C ASP A 94 -3.52 3.56 1.66
N ASP A 95 -3.83 2.26 1.74
CA ASP A 95 -4.67 1.61 0.75
C ASP A 95 -6.09 2.14 0.93
N LEU A 96 -6.67 2.68 -0.13
CA LEU A 96 -7.96 3.35 -0.03
C LEU A 96 -9.09 2.34 0.20
N ASP A 97 -8.93 1.10 -0.27
CA ASP A 97 -9.90 0.01 -0.14
C ASP A 97 -11.31 0.47 -0.56
N CYS A 98 -11.40 1.23 -1.66
CA CYS A 98 -12.63 1.80 -2.21
C CYS A 98 -13.38 2.80 -1.30
N HIS A 99 -12.78 3.27 -0.20
CA HIS A 99 -13.38 4.28 0.67
C HIS A 99 -13.33 5.68 0.06
N ASP A 100 -14.15 6.59 0.59
CA ASP A 100 -14.08 8.01 0.27
C ASP A 100 -12.72 8.61 0.71
N PRO A 101 -11.92 9.15 -0.22
CA PRO A 101 -10.61 9.74 0.09
C PRO A 101 -10.72 10.97 1.00
N GLY A 102 -11.82 11.73 0.93
CA GLY A 102 -12.03 12.90 1.79
C GLY A 102 -12.13 12.52 3.26
N SER A 103 -12.96 11.53 3.56
CA SER A 103 -13.18 10.98 4.90
C SER A 103 -11.91 10.33 5.45
N ARG A 104 -11.19 9.57 4.63
CA ARG A 104 -9.90 8.97 5.01
C ARG A 104 -8.85 10.03 5.31
N ARG A 105 -8.76 11.07 4.47
CA ARG A 105 -7.85 12.20 4.70
C ARG A 105 -8.18 12.93 6.00
N LYS A 106 -9.46 13.13 6.30
CA LYS A 106 -9.93 13.74 7.57
C LYS A 106 -9.56 12.88 8.79
N LEU A 107 -9.75 11.57 8.71
CA LEU A 107 -9.37 10.62 9.77
C LEU A 107 -7.88 10.76 10.15
N PHE A 108 -6.99 10.71 9.17
CA PHE A 108 -5.55 10.82 9.41
C PHE A 108 -5.12 12.23 9.86
N LYS A 109 -5.72 13.28 9.28
CA LYS A 109 -5.47 14.65 9.74
C LYS A 109 -5.86 14.83 11.21
N ASN A 110 -7.00 14.28 11.63
CA ASN A 110 -7.43 14.34 13.02
C ASN A 110 -6.47 13.60 13.95
N ALA A 111 -5.97 12.43 13.53
CA ALA A 111 -4.99 11.68 14.31
C ALA A 111 -3.67 12.45 14.52
N ILE A 112 -3.17 13.13 13.48
CA ILE A 112 -1.98 13.99 13.59
C ILE A 112 -2.28 15.22 14.46
N ASN A 113 -3.42 15.88 14.23
CA ASN A 113 -3.81 17.09 14.97
C ASN A 113 -4.02 16.83 16.47
N GLY A 114 -4.31 15.59 16.86
CA GLY A 114 -4.36 15.16 18.26
C GLY A 114 -2.99 15.15 18.97
N VAL A 115 -1.88 15.36 18.24
CA VAL A 115 -0.52 15.41 18.79
C VAL A 115 0.00 16.85 18.72
N GLU A 116 -0.03 17.55 19.85
CA GLU A 116 0.37 18.98 19.94
C GLU A 116 1.77 19.25 19.37
N ALA A 117 2.74 18.37 19.66
CA ALA A 117 4.11 18.49 19.16
C ALA A 117 4.20 18.40 17.62
N ALA A 118 3.20 17.84 16.93
CA ALA A 118 3.15 17.75 15.48
C ALA A 118 2.49 18.96 14.81
N ALA A 119 1.98 19.94 15.58
CA ALA A 119 1.17 21.04 15.07
C ALA A 119 1.87 21.84 13.94
N ARG A 120 3.19 22.01 14.04
CA ARG A 120 4.02 22.76 13.08
C ARG A 120 4.68 21.91 11.98
N ILE A 121 4.53 20.59 12.05
CA ILE A 121 5.14 19.68 11.06
C ILE A 121 4.22 19.60 9.86
N GLN A 122 4.80 19.70 8.66
CA GLN A 122 4.06 19.53 7.42
C GLN A 122 3.47 18.12 7.37
N ARG A 123 2.29 17.95 6.77
CA ARG A 123 1.65 16.64 6.65
C ARG A 123 1.00 16.44 5.30
N TYR A 124 1.17 15.24 4.74
CA TYR A 124 0.53 14.82 3.52
C TYR A 124 -0.03 13.40 3.67
N VAL A 125 -1.22 13.18 3.09
CA VAL A 125 -1.88 11.87 3.05
C VAL A 125 -2.03 11.51 1.58
N GLY A 126 -1.28 10.53 1.12
CA GLY A 126 -1.41 9.90 -0.18
C GLY A 126 -2.22 8.61 -0.08
N PHE A 127 -2.77 8.19 -1.22
CA PHE A 127 -3.55 6.95 -1.31
C PHE A 127 -3.00 6.06 -2.42
N ALA A 128 -3.02 4.76 -2.17
CA ALA A 128 -3.00 3.75 -3.22
C ALA A 128 -4.45 3.29 -3.42
N SER A 129 -5.02 3.49 -4.61
CA SER A 129 -6.43 3.22 -4.85
C SER A 129 -6.61 2.15 -5.94
N PRO A 130 -7.51 1.16 -5.74
CA PRO A 130 -7.99 0.73 -4.42
C PRO A 130 -6.87 0.27 -3.48
N GLU A 131 -5.78 -0.27 -4.01
CA GLU A 131 -4.59 -0.71 -3.28
C GLU A 131 -3.33 -0.52 -4.15
N VAL A 132 -2.14 -0.78 -3.59
CA VAL A 132 -0.86 -0.53 -4.28
C VAL A 132 -0.68 -1.31 -5.59
N GLU A 133 -1.36 -2.45 -5.75
CA GLU A 133 -1.37 -3.21 -7.00
C GLU A 133 -1.89 -2.42 -8.20
N SER A 134 -2.67 -1.36 -8.01
CA SER A 134 -3.10 -0.50 -9.10
C SER A 134 -1.95 0.21 -9.79
N TRP A 135 -0.90 0.56 -9.05
CA TRP A 135 0.30 1.16 -9.63
C TRP A 135 1.04 0.17 -10.54
N ILE A 136 1.03 -1.11 -10.15
CA ILE A 136 1.60 -2.21 -10.94
C ILE A 136 0.77 -2.43 -12.21
N VAL A 137 -0.55 -2.44 -12.11
CA VAL A 137 -1.45 -2.58 -13.26
C VAL A 137 -1.32 -1.38 -14.21
N ALA A 138 -1.20 -0.16 -13.69
CA ALA A 138 -0.99 1.04 -14.48
C ALA A 138 0.26 0.94 -15.34
N ASP A 139 1.35 0.41 -14.78
CA ASP A 139 2.60 0.17 -15.49
C ASP A 139 2.84 -1.32 -15.77
N TRP A 140 1.81 -2.01 -16.28
CA TRP A 140 1.88 -3.42 -16.66
C TRP A 140 3.07 -3.73 -17.58
N GLY A 141 3.41 -2.78 -18.46
CA GLY A 141 4.47 -2.89 -19.45
C GLY A 141 5.87 -2.95 -18.84
N ASN A 142 6.13 -2.24 -17.74
CA ASN A 142 7.43 -2.32 -17.05
C ASN A 142 7.47 -3.37 -15.95
N THR A 143 6.31 -3.85 -15.49
CA THR A 143 6.20 -4.81 -14.38
C THR A 143 5.92 -6.23 -14.90
N ILE A 144 4.66 -6.67 -14.84
CA ILE A 144 4.23 -8.05 -15.11
C ILE A 144 4.61 -8.49 -16.55
N ALA A 145 4.53 -7.60 -17.53
CA ALA A 145 4.89 -7.93 -18.91
C ALA A 145 6.37 -8.28 -19.12
N LYS A 146 7.28 -7.71 -18.33
CA LYS A 146 8.72 -7.94 -18.44
C LYS A 146 9.25 -9.00 -17.51
N ASP A 147 8.46 -9.38 -16.51
CA ASP A 147 8.90 -10.26 -15.46
C ASP A 147 9.04 -11.71 -15.91
N ALA A 148 10.10 -12.40 -15.49
CA ALA A 148 10.39 -13.76 -15.94
C ALA A 148 9.29 -14.79 -15.56
N ASP A 149 8.53 -14.52 -14.51
CA ASP A 149 7.47 -15.40 -14.03
C ASP A 149 6.16 -15.24 -14.82
N PHE A 150 5.98 -14.11 -15.52
CA PHE A 150 4.70 -13.75 -16.15
C PHE A 150 4.81 -13.35 -17.62
N LYS A 151 6.01 -13.00 -18.13
CA LYS A 151 6.22 -12.52 -19.50
C LYS A 151 5.67 -13.44 -20.60
N GLY A 152 5.55 -14.75 -20.33
CA GLY A 152 5.01 -15.71 -21.28
C GLY A 152 3.47 -15.71 -21.36
N SER A 153 2.80 -15.34 -20.27
CA SER A 153 1.33 -15.39 -20.13
C SER A 153 0.70 -14.01 -19.93
N HIS A 154 1.49 -12.93 -19.89
CA HIS A 154 1.02 -11.61 -19.47
C HIS A 154 -0.10 -11.04 -20.37
N GLN A 155 -0.14 -11.41 -21.66
CA GLN A 155 -1.20 -10.97 -22.57
C GLN A 155 -2.53 -11.66 -22.25
N GLU A 156 -2.50 -12.97 -22.00
CA GLU A 156 -3.66 -13.74 -21.59
C GLU A 156 -4.17 -13.29 -20.22
N MET A 157 -3.25 -13.06 -19.27
CA MET A 157 -3.58 -12.51 -17.96
C MET A 157 -4.25 -11.15 -18.09
N ARG A 158 -3.68 -10.25 -18.91
CA ARG A 158 -4.25 -8.92 -19.16
C ARG A 158 -5.63 -9.00 -19.80
N HIS A 159 -5.81 -9.90 -20.77
CA HIS A 159 -7.09 -10.14 -21.41
C HIS A 159 -8.13 -10.60 -20.38
N TRP A 160 -7.82 -11.66 -19.63
CA TRP A 160 -8.70 -12.20 -18.59
C TRP A 160 -9.07 -11.16 -17.53
N LEU A 161 -8.09 -10.40 -17.02
CA LEU A 161 -8.35 -9.32 -16.06
C LEU A 161 -9.31 -8.26 -16.64
N SER A 162 -9.15 -7.91 -17.91
CA SER A 162 -10.02 -6.93 -18.56
C SER A 162 -11.43 -7.46 -18.84
N THR A 163 -11.58 -8.73 -19.21
CA THR A 163 -12.87 -9.29 -19.65
C THR A 163 -13.67 -9.90 -18.51
N ASN A 164 -13.01 -10.51 -17.52
CA ASN A 164 -13.65 -11.27 -16.46
C ASN A 164 -13.75 -10.49 -15.16
N GLU A 165 -12.74 -9.66 -14.86
CA GLU A 165 -12.68 -8.88 -13.61
C GLU A 165 -12.94 -7.39 -13.86
N SER A 166 -13.14 -6.96 -15.11
CA SER A 166 -13.36 -5.55 -15.48
C SER A 166 -12.22 -4.61 -15.05
N VAL A 167 -10.99 -5.12 -15.01
CA VAL A 167 -9.81 -4.30 -14.68
C VAL A 167 -9.48 -3.35 -15.84
N LEU A 168 -9.51 -2.05 -15.55
CA LEU A 168 -9.17 -1.00 -16.51
C LEU A 168 -7.69 -0.62 -16.39
N PHE A 169 -6.89 -0.93 -17.40
CA PHE A 169 -5.42 -0.71 -17.39
C PHE A 169 -5.00 0.74 -17.66
N ASP A 170 -5.94 1.58 -18.10
CA ASP A 170 -5.79 3.03 -18.29
C ASP A 170 -6.23 3.81 -17.04
N ARG A 171 -7.03 3.20 -16.17
CA ARG A 171 -7.57 3.80 -14.94
C ARG A 171 -7.76 2.78 -13.80
N PRO A 172 -6.68 2.10 -13.36
CA PRO A 172 -6.80 0.98 -12.41
C PRO A 172 -7.29 1.40 -11.01
N GLU A 173 -7.24 2.70 -10.69
CA GLU A 173 -7.81 3.24 -9.44
C GLU A 173 -9.35 3.19 -9.39
N GLU A 174 -10.02 2.95 -10.52
CA GLU A 174 -11.48 2.76 -10.60
C GLU A 174 -11.92 1.30 -10.34
N PHE A 175 -10.99 0.41 -10.00
CA PHE A 175 -11.32 -1.01 -9.81
C PHE A 175 -12.19 -1.25 -8.56
N SER A 176 -13.24 -2.05 -8.76
CA SER A 176 -14.22 -2.46 -7.74
C SER A 176 -15.05 -1.28 -7.18
N SER A 177 -15.80 -1.56 -6.11
CA SER A 177 -16.67 -0.61 -5.41
C SER A 177 -16.69 -0.94 -3.93
N LEU A 178 -17.04 0.05 -3.09
CA LEU A 178 -17.11 -0.14 -1.65
C LEU A 178 -18.21 -1.16 -1.30
N ASP A 179 -17.81 -2.21 -0.58
CA ASP A 179 -18.70 -3.14 0.11
C ASP A 179 -18.80 -2.71 1.58
N THR A 180 -19.98 -2.21 1.97
CA THR A 180 -20.23 -1.69 3.31
C THR A 180 -20.25 -2.77 4.39
N GLU A 181 -20.52 -4.03 4.03
CA GLU A 181 -20.52 -5.14 4.99
C GLU A 181 -19.09 -5.57 5.31
N LYS A 182 -18.23 -5.67 4.29
CA LYS A 182 -16.80 -5.97 4.47
C LYS A 182 -15.99 -4.77 4.94
N ASN A 183 -16.53 -3.56 4.75
CA ASN A 183 -15.83 -2.28 4.96
C ASN A 183 -14.50 -2.23 4.19
N SER A 184 -14.55 -2.63 2.92
CA SER A 184 -13.43 -2.62 1.96
C SER A 184 -13.99 -2.70 0.52
N CYS A 185 -13.14 -2.77 -0.49
CA CYS A 185 -13.60 -3.12 -1.84
C CYS A 185 -14.34 -4.48 -1.84
N ARG A 186 -15.35 -4.59 -2.72
CA ARG A 186 -16.11 -5.80 -2.97
C ARG A 186 -15.21 -6.92 -3.51
N GLU A 187 -14.38 -6.58 -4.49
CA GLU A 187 -13.33 -7.40 -5.07
C GLU A 187 -11.96 -6.78 -4.77
N LYS A 188 -10.94 -7.62 -4.54
CA LYS A 188 -9.55 -7.15 -4.35
C LYS A 188 -8.77 -7.30 -5.64
N LEU A 189 -8.09 -6.24 -6.05
CA LEU A 189 -7.31 -6.24 -7.29
C LEU A 189 -6.18 -7.28 -7.24
N SER A 190 -5.54 -7.39 -6.08
CA SER A 190 -4.52 -8.40 -5.81
C SER A 190 -5.05 -9.83 -5.93
N ASP A 191 -6.30 -10.11 -5.51
CA ASP A 191 -6.91 -11.42 -5.68
C ASP A 191 -7.22 -11.71 -7.16
N ALA A 192 -7.71 -10.71 -7.90
CA ALA A 192 -7.90 -10.80 -9.34
C ALA A 192 -6.57 -11.11 -10.07
N ILE A 193 -5.48 -10.42 -9.72
CA ILE A 193 -4.15 -10.70 -10.29
C ILE A 193 -3.71 -12.13 -9.95
N VAL A 194 -3.91 -12.60 -8.71
CA VAL A 194 -3.60 -13.98 -8.31
C VAL A 194 -4.40 -14.98 -9.14
N GLU A 195 -5.71 -14.79 -9.30
CA GLU A 195 -6.56 -15.70 -10.07
C GLU A 195 -6.14 -15.72 -11.54
N SER A 196 -5.79 -14.57 -12.13
CA SER A 196 -5.30 -14.50 -13.50
C SER A 196 -4.05 -15.36 -13.74
N THR A 197 -3.14 -15.45 -12.76
CA THR A 197 -1.96 -16.31 -12.88
C THR A 197 -2.30 -17.80 -12.92
N ILE A 198 -3.37 -18.21 -12.24
CA ILE A 198 -3.85 -19.59 -12.22
C ILE A 198 -4.57 -19.90 -13.54
N ARG A 199 -5.47 -19.02 -13.97
CA ARG A 199 -6.29 -19.19 -15.18
C ARG A 199 -5.47 -19.22 -16.46
N CYS A 200 -4.43 -18.42 -16.53
CA CYS A 200 -3.57 -18.29 -17.71
C CYS A 200 -2.30 -19.14 -17.61
N ALA A 201 -2.29 -20.16 -16.73
CA ALA A 201 -1.17 -21.09 -16.55
C ALA A 201 0.21 -20.40 -16.48
N ALA A 202 0.29 -19.29 -15.75
CA ALA A 202 1.52 -18.53 -15.61
C ALA A 202 2.62 -19.38 -14.95
N ARG A 203 3.88 -19.06 -15.23
CA ARG A 203 5.03 -19.85 -14.72
C ARG A 203 5.09 -19.86 -13.19
N ALA A 204 4.64 -18.79 -12.54
CA ALA A 204 4.46 -18.73 -11.10
C ALA A 204 3.08 -18.20 -10.74
N ARG A 205 2.67 -18.45 -9.49
CA ARG A 205 1.50 -17.80 -8.91
C ARG A 205 1.90 -16.42 -8.37
N TYR A 206 1.09 -15.40 -8.63
CA TYR A 206 1.32 -14.08 -8.03
C TYR A 206 1.30 -14.18 -6.50
N SER A 207 2.17 -13.43 -5.85
CA SER A 207 2.32 -13.39 -4.40
C SER A 207 2.61 -11.97 -3.99
N LYS A 208 1.70 -11.37 -3.22
CA LYS A 208 1.82 -9.98 -2.75
C LYS A 208 3.19 -9.74 -2.10
N GLY A 209 3.60 -10.59 -1.16
CA GLY A 209 4.84 -10.42 -0.40
C GLY A 209 6.16 -10.57 -1.18
N THR A 210 6.13 -11.11 -2.41
CA THR A 210 7.32 -11.30 -3.25
C THR A 210 7.27 -10.42 -4.50
N HIS A 211 6.15 -10.46 -5.20
CA HIS A 211 5.98 -9.82 -6.50
C HIS A 211 5.66 -8.34 -6.37
N THR A 212 4.77 -7.93 -5.46
CA THR A 212 4.43 -6.52 -5.26
C THR A 212 5.69 -5.69 -4.95
N PRO A 213 6.56 -6.05 -3.97
CA PRO A 213 7.81 -5.32 -3.74
C PRO A 213 8.76 -5.26 -4.94
N ARG A 214 8.83 -6.34 -5.73
CA ARG A 214 9.68 -6.40 -6.91
C ARG A 214 9.18 -5.44 -7.99
N PHE A 215 7.88 -5.40 -8.22
CA PHE A 215 7.25 -4.57 -9.23
C PHE A 215 7.19 -3.10 -8.85
N LEU A 216 7.01 -2.78 -7.56
CA LEU A 216 7.10 -1.40 -7.09
C LEU A 216 8.46 -0.74 -7.37
N LYS A 217 9.54 -1.52 -7.46
CA LYS A 217 10.87 -0.99 -7.83
C LYS A 217 11.03 -0.74 -9.33
N GLN A 218 10.10 -1.22 -10.15
CA GLN A 218 10.17 -1.21 -11.61
C GLN A 218 9.17 -0.23 -12.24
N ILE A 219 8.16 0.22 -11.50
CA ILE A 219 7.19 1.19 -12.02
C ILE A 219 7.88 2.50 -12.39
N SER A 220 7.46 3.08 -13.50
CA SER A 220 7.80 4.45 -13.90
C SER A 220 6.79 5.42 -13.31
N PRO A 221 7.21 6.40 -12.49
CA PRO A 221 6.28 7.40 -11.94
C PRO A 221 5.50 8.15 -13.02
N GLU A 222 6.10 8.42 -14.18
CA GLU A 222 5.44 9.09 -15.30
C GLU A 222 4.31 8.26 -15.92
N VAL A 223 4.52 6.94 -16.04
CA VAL A 223 3.49 6.04 -16.57
C VAL A 223 2.33 5.91 -15.59
N VAL A 224 2.64 5.73 -14.30
CA VAL A 224 1.62 5.59 -13.26
C VAL A 224 0.86 6.90 -13.06
N SER A 225 1.54 8.06 -13.01
CA SER A 225 0.90 9.37 -12.82
C SER A 225 -0.03 9.75 -13.99
N GLY A 226 0.24 9.25 -15.20
CA GLY A 226 -0.64 9.40 -16.35
C GLY A 226 -2.00 8.69 -16.19
N LYS A 227 -2.08 7.65 -15.36
CA LYS A 227 -3.23 6.73 -15.26
C LYS A 227 -3.89 6.67 -13.88
N CYS A 228 -3.16 7.07 -12.84
CA CYS A 228 -3.54 6.97 -11.45
C CYS A 228 -3.58 8.38 -10.83
N PRO A 229 -4.75 9.05 -10.80
CA PRO A 229 -4.90 10.37 -10.19
C PRO A 229 -4.38 10.48 -8.74
N PHE A 230 -4.66 9.53 -7.86
CA PHE A 230 -4.18 9.60 -6.46
C PHE A 230 -2.67 9.44 -6.37
N PHE A 231 -2.09 8.53 -7.15
CA PHE A 231 -0.64 8.45 -7.29
C PHE A 231 -0.05 9.75 -7.85
N ARG A 232 -0.66 10.35 -8.87
CA ARG A 232 -0.20 11.62 -9.47
C ARG A 232 -0.18 12.74 -8.44
N GLU A 233 -1.20 12.84 -7.59
CA GLU A 233 -1.20 13.81 -6.49
C GLU A 233 -0.03 13.59 -5.51
N LEU A 234 0.20 12.33 -5.12
CA LEU A 234 1.32 11.96 -4.24
C LEU A 234 2.66 12.29 -4.89
N HIS A 235 2.86 11.88 -6.14
CA HIS A 235 4.08 12.11 -6.91
C HIS A 235 4.36 13.61 -7.05
N ASN A 236 3.38 14.39 -7.50
CA ASN A 236 3.51 15.84 -7.63
C ASN A 236 3.80 16.53 -6.30
N HIS A 237 3.27 16.01 -5.18
CA HIS A 237 3.58 16.56 -3.87
C HIS A 237 5.05 16.33 -3.51
N LEU A 238 5.55 15.10 -3.67
CA LEU A 238 6.92 14.74 -3.31
C LEU A 238 7.97 15.40 -4.23
N SER A 239 7.69 15.50 -5.52
CA SER A 239 8.60 16.14 -6.49
C SER A 239 8.69 17.66 -6.31
N ARG A 240 7.68 18.31 -5.71
CA ARG A 240 7.73 19.76 -5.39
C ARG A 240 8.51 20.09 -4.12
N LEU A 241 8.87 19.08 -3.34
CA LEU A 241 9.67 19.25 -2.12
C LEU A 241 11.17 19.17 -2.40
N GLU A 242 11.55 18.77 -3.61
CA GLU A 242 12.93 18.84 -4.13
C GLU A 242 13.34 20.29 -4.41
#